data_AF-A0A8X6WD95-F1
#
_entry.id   AF-A0A8X6WD95-F1
#
_cell.length_a   1.000
_cell.length_b   1.000
_cell.length_c   1.000
_cell.angle_alpha   90.00
_cell.angle_beta   90.00
_cell.angle_gamma   90.00
#
_symmetry.space_group_name_H-M   'P 1'
#
loop_
_entity.id
_entity.type
_entity.pdbx_description
1 polymer ?
#
loop_
_entity_poly.entity_id
_entity_poly.type
_entity_poly.pdbx_seq_one_letter_code
_entity_poly.pdbx_strand_id
1 'polypeptide(L)'
;MMGDLPRDRIVPSRPFEKVGLDYAGPIITKPNLKRSRVTLKSYIAIFICFSTKVTHLEVVSDLTTEAFLACLRRFIARRSKPSVIWSDNATNFKGARNILNEWNEICTHKSNRIQLFSAEEGIEWNFIPPASTHFGGLWEANIKSMKRILLRVAKSAIMNFEELTTLMAQIEAVLNSRPLSPLSSDPNDLNPLTPGHFLTNCAISSFPEPYTASDSLSYHSRWKLVQSLRDKFWNRRSTEYLTHLQTRAKWSEQNPNLMENQLVLLKDPNTKPLDWPMGRILEVFPGSDGLVRVVNV
;
A
#
# COMPACT_ATOMS: atom_id res chain seq x y z
N MET A 1 -2.52 21.49 17.73
CA MET A 1 -3.17 20.24 18.16
C MET A 1 -3.16 19.27 16.98
N MET A 2 -2.86 17.99 17.20
CA MET A 2 -3.15 16.95 16.21
C MET A 2 -4.68 16.84 16.17
N GLY A 3 -5.30 17.02 15.00
CA GLY A 3 -6.74 16.81 14.86
C GLY A 3 -7.06 15.33 15.07
N ASP A 4 -8.21 15.04 15.65
CA ASP A 4 -8.68 13.67 15.84
C ASP A 4 -8.70 12.92 14.50
N LEU A 5 -8.30 11.65 14.53
CA LEU A 5 -8.43 10.79 13.37
C LEU A 5 -9.93 10.64 13.05
N PRO A 6 -10.34 10.74 11.77
CA PRO A 6 -11.73 10.53 11.39
C PRO A 6 -12.26 9.21 11.92
N ARG A 7 -13.51 9.18 12.38
CA ARG A 7 -14.18 7.98 12.90
C ARG A 7 -14.07 6.79 11.94
N ASP A 8 -14.12 7.05 10.64
CA ASP A 8 -13.93 6.08 9.56
C ASP A 8 -12.58 5.34 9.57
N ARG A 9 -11.59 5.83 10.32
CA ARG A 9 -10.27 5.20 10.47
C ARG A 9 -10.14 4.37 11.74
N ILE A 10 -11.05 4.53 12.69
CA ILE A 10 -10.95 3.92 14.03
C ILE A 10 -11.93 2.76 14.16
N VAL A 11 -13.08 2.84 13.48
CA VAL A 11 -14.09 1.77 13.50
C VAL A 11 -13.58 0.56 12.71
N PRO A 12 -13.44 -0.63 13.33
CA PRO A 12 -13.11 -1.85 12.62
C PRO A 12 -14.15 -2.16 11.55
N SER A 13 -13.69 -2.57 10.39
CA SER A 13 -14.51 -2.78 9.20
C SER A 13 -13.86 -3.87 8.36
N ARG A 14 -14.59 -4.48 7.41
CA ARG A 14 -13.93 -5.43 6.50
C ARG A 14 -12.86 -4.71 5.65
N PRO A 15 -11.83 -5.42 5.15
CA PRO A 15 -10.85 -4.82 4.25
C PRO A 15 -11.52 -4.12 3.07
N PHE A 16 -11.02 -2.92 2.76
CA PHE A 16 -11.49 -2.08 1.66
C PHE A 16 -12.96 -1.63 1.72
N GLU A 17 -13.60 -1.71 2.88
CA GLU A 17 -14.93 -1.11 3.07
C GLU A 17 -14.88 0.41 2.94
N LYS A 18 -13.91 1.05 3.61
CA LYS A 18 -13.63 2.49 3.50
C LYS A 18 -12.23 2.68 2.93
N VAL A 19 -12.15 3.40 1.82
CA VAL A 19 -10.90 3.52 1.06
C VAL A 19 -10.50 4.96 0.79
N GLY A 20 -9.21 5.24 0.89
CA GLY A 20 -8.59 6.40 0.28
C GLY A 20 -8.12 6.06 -1.13
N LEU A 21 -8.35 6.97 -2.06
CA LEU A 21 -8.01 6.85 -3.47
C LEU A 21 -7.13 8.03 -3.90
N ASP A 22 -6.01 7.70 -4.55
CA ASP A 22 -5.07 8.68 -5.10
C ASP A 22 -4.48 8.15 -6.42
N TYR A 23 -4.05 9.06 -7.29
CA TYR A 23 -3.32 8.74 -8.51
C TYR A 23 -1.83 9.10 -8.38
N ALA A 24 -0.96 8.18 -8.79
CA ALA A 24 0.46 8.43 -8.97
C ALA A 24 0.82 8.41 -10.46
N GLY A 25 1.54 9.44 -10.91
CA GLY A 25 2.01 9.51 -12.29
C GLY A 25 2.37 10.94 -12.72
N PRO A 26 2.56 11.16 -14.03
CA PRO A 26 2.61 10.14 -15.07
C PRO A 26 3.90 9.28 -14.99
N ILE A 27 3.83 8.04 -15.44
CA ILE A 27 4.96 7.14 -15.73
C ILE A 27 4.99 6.92 -17.24
N ILE A 28 6.16 7.04 -17.84
CA ILE A 28 6.31 6.85 -19.28
C ILE A 28 6.40 5.35 -19.57
N THR A 29 5.48 4.83 -20.37
CA THR A 29 5.44 3.44 -20.83
C THR A 29 5.61 3.37 -22.34
N LYS A 30 5.91 2.18 -22.87
CA LYS A 30 5.94 1.90 -24.31
C LYS A 30 4.97 0.78 -24.67
N PRO A 31 4.37 0.81 -25.87
CA PRO A 31 3.57 -0.31 -26.34
C PRO A 31 4.45 -1.56 -26.51
N ASN A 32 3.87 -2.74 -26.36
CA ASN A 32 4.55 -4.03 -26.55
C ASN A 32 4.72 -4.35 -28.06
N LEU A 33 5.22 -3.37 -28.82
CA LEU A 33 5.46 -3.44 -30.26
C LEU A 33 6.95 -3.28 -30.52
N LYS A 34 7.55 -4.25 -31.21
CA LYS A 34 8.99 -4.24 -31.55
C LYS A 34 9.34 -2.93 -32.27
N ARG A 35 10.36 -2.23 -31.77
CA ARG A 35 10.91 -0.98 -32.33
C ARG A 35 9.97 0.24 -32.34
N SER A 36 8.88 0.22 -31.57
CA SER A 36 8.04 1.41 -31.44
C SER A 36 8.77 2.56 -30.73
N ARG A 37 8.75 3.75 -31.34
CA ARG A 37 9.24 5.01 -30.74
C ARG A 37 8.14 5.74 -29.97
N VAL A 38 6.90 5.24 -30.04
CA VAL A 38 5.75 5.82 -29.33
C VAL A 38 5.93 5.62 -27.84
N THR A 39 5.68 6.67 -27.08
CA THR A 39 5.61 6.61 -25.62
C THR A 39 4.21 6.97 -25.17
N LEU A 40 3.73 6.29 -24.15
CA LEU A 40 2.43 6.49 -23.54
C LEU A 40 2.63 6.97 -22.11
N LYS A 41 1.66 7.73 -21.60
CA LYS A 41 1.61 8.07 -20.18
C LYS A 41 0.72 7.04 -19.52
N SER A 42 1.22 6.38 -18.48
CA SER A 42 0.42 5.52 -17.61
C SER A 42 0.44 6.08 -16.19
N TYR A 43 -0.56 5.68 -15.42
CA TYR A 43 -0.80 6.15 -14.07
C TYR A 43 -1.03 4.93 -13.17
N ILE A 44 -0.91 5.12 -11.86
CA ILE A 44 -1.17 4.08 -10.87
C ILE A 44 -2.25 4.61 -9.95
N ALA A 45 -3.41 3.95 -9.94
CA ALA A 45 -4.43 4.17 -8.94
C ALA A 45 -3.99 3.44 -7.66
N ILE A 46 -4.00 4.17 -6.55
CA ILE A 46 -3.60 3.70 -5.23
C ILE A 46 -4.85 3.69 -4.36
N PHE A 47 -5.33 2.50 -4.02
CA PHE A 47 -6.41 2.29 -3.06
C PHE A 47 -5.84 1.90 -1.71
N ILE A 48 -6.32 2.54 -0.66
CA ILE A 48 -5.79 2.37 0.68
C ILE A 48 -6.95 2.08 1.62
N CYS A 49 -6.93 0.92 2.26
CA CYS A 49 -7.89 0.57 3.29
C CYS A 49 -7.68 1.40 4.56
N PHE A 50 -8.74 2.02 5.08
CA PHE A 50 -8.64 2.84 6.29
C PHE A 50 -8.50 2.02 7.57
N SER A 51 -9.16 0.86 7.65
CA SER A 51 -9.12 -0.02 8.84
C SER A 51 -7.81 -0.80 8.92
N THR A 52 -7.46 -1.54 7.87
CA THR A 52 -6.32 -2.48 7.89
C THR A 52 -5.01 -1.93 7.32
N LYS A 53 -5.05 -0.72 6.73
CA LYS A 53 -3.90 -0.09 6.04
C LYS A 53 -3.34 -0.90 4.87
N VAL A 54 -4.11 -1.87 4.36
CA VAL A 54 -3.78 -2.61 3.15
C VAL A 54 -3.82 -1.66 1.95
N THR A 55 -2.84 -1.82 1.07
CA THR A 55 -2.75 -1.04 -0.18
C THR A 55 -3.10 -1.95 -1.36
N HIS A 56 -3.83 -1.42 -2.34
CA HIS A 56 -4.00 -2.02 -3.66
C HIS A 56 -3.54 -1.06 -4.75
N LEU A 57 -2.76 -1.55 -5.70
CA LEU A 57 -2.16 -0.78 -6.78
C LEU A 57 -2.66 -1.30 -8.13
N GLU A 58 -3.28 -0.42 -8.92
CA GLU A 58 -3.76 -0.77 -10.26
C GLU A 58 -3.17 0.19 -11.29
N VAL A 59 -2.61 -0.36 -12.38
CA VAL A 59 -2.11 0.45 -13.49
C VAL A 59 -3.28 0.90 -14.37
N VAL A 60 -3.25 2.17 -14.78
CA VAL A 60 -4.26 2.81 -15.61
C VAL A 60 -3.60 3.47 -16.82
N SER A 61 -4.22 3.33 -17.99
CA SER A 61 -3.71 3.81 -19.27
C SER A 61 -3.74 5.33 -19.43
N ASP A 62 -4.61 6.03 -18.69
CA ASP A 62 -4.83 7.46 -18.82
C ASP A 62 -5.56 8.01 -17.57
N LEU A 63 -5.89 9.31 -17.57
CA LEU A 63 -6.64 10.01 -16.52
C LEU A 63 -8.08 10.34 -16.96
N THR A 64 -8.67 9.56 -17.87
CA THR A 64 -10.08 9.71 -18.23
C THR A 64 -10.98 9.11 -17.14
N THR A 65 -12.24 9.53 -17.14
CA THR A 65 -13.27 8.96 -16.27
C THR A 65 -13.50 7.48 -16.60
N GLU A 66 -13.51 7.14 -17.87
CA GLU A 66 -13.75 5.79 -18.39
C GLU A 66 -12.66 4.81 -17.96
N ALA A 67 -11.39 5.20 -18.10
CA ALA A 67 -10.28 4.36 -17.65
C ALA A 67 -10.27 4.19 -16.12
N PHE A 68 -10.64 5.24 -15.38
CA PHE A 68 -10.82 5.12 -13.94
C PHE A 68 -11.99 4.20 -13.56
N LEU A 69 -13.14 4.27 -14.23
CA LEU A 69 -14.26 3.35 -13.98
C LEU A 69 -13.88 1.89 -14.26
N ALA A 70 -13.11 1.64 -15.32
CA ALA A 70 -12.55 0.32 -15.60
C ALA A 70 -11.58 -0.13 -14.49
N CYS A 71 -10.74 0.77 -13.98
CA CYS A 71 -9.87 0.54 -12.84
C CYS A 71 -10.66 0.20 -11.57
N LEU A 72 -11.69 0.99 -11.26
CA LEU A 72 -12.56 0.77 -10.10
C LEU A 72 -13.27 -0.59 -10.19
N ARG A 73 -13.75 -0.98 -11.37
CA ARG A 73 -14.32 -2.32 -11.58
C ARG A 73 -13.32 -3.44 -11.32
N ARG A 74 -12.07 -3.32 -11.77
CA ARG A 74 -11.01 -4.31 -11.48
C ARG A 74 -10.69 -4.36 -9.99
N PHE A 75 -10.65 -3.22 -9.31
CA PHE A 75 -10.49 -3.17 -7.85
C PHE A 75 -11.64 -3.89 -7.14
N ILE A 76 -12.89 -3.54 -7.45
CA ILE A 76 -14.10 -4.13 -6.84
C ILE A 76 -14.13 -5.65 -7.07
N ALA A 77 -13.80 -6.11 -8.28
CA ALA A 77 -13.77 -7.53 -8.61
C ALA A 77 -12.75 -8.33 -7.78
N ARG A 78 -11.65 -7.70 -7.32
CA ARG A 78 -10.60 -8.36 -6.53
C ARG A 78 -10.74 -8.14 -5.02
N ARG A 79 -11.29 -7.01 -4.60
CA ARG A 79 -11.29 -6.54 -3.19
C ARG A 79 -12.68 -6.35 -2.61
N SER A 80 -13.73 -6.61 -3.38
CA SER A 80 -15.13 -6.29 -3.09
C SER A 80 -15.43 -4.78 -3.18
N LYS A 81 -16.72 -4.45 -3.28
CA LYS A 81 -17.20 -3.07 -3.41
C LYS A 81 -16.93 -2.27 -2.12
N PRO A 82 -16.35 -1.07 -2.17
CA PRO A 82 -16.28 -0.21 -0.99
C PRO A 82 -17.66 0.40 -0.67
N SER A 83 -17.94 0.68 0.61
CA SER A 83 -19.09 1.51 1.00
C SER A 83 -18.75 2.99 0.91
N VAL A 84 -17.50 3.37 1.18
CA VAL A 84 -17.05 4.78 1.13
C VAL A 84 -15.72 4.91 0.38
N ILE A 85 -15.65 5.85 -0.58
CA ILE A 85 -14.44 6.28 -1.27
C ILE A 85 -14.11 7.72 -0.90
N TRP A 86 -12.87 7.96 -0.48
CA TRP A 86 -12.30 9.29 -0.25
C TRP A 86 -11.26 9.60 -1.33
N SER A 87 -11.41 10.68 -2.08
CA SER A 87 -10.43 11.07 -3.11
C SER A 87 -10.14 12.58 -3.12
N ASP A 88 -9.11 12.99 -3.86
CA ASP A 88 -8.93 14.40 -4.21
C ASP A 88 -9.97 14.88 -5.24
N ASN A 89 -9.96 16.18 -5.51
CA ASN A 89 -10.92 16.85 -6.39
C ASN A 89 -10.60 16.72 -7.89
N ALA A 90 -9.82 15.71 -8.32
CA ALA A 90 -9.49 15.50 -9.73
C ALA A 90 -10.76 15.28 -10.59
N THR A 91 -10.71 15.78 -11.82
CA THR A 91 -11.88 15.85 -12.71
C THR A 91 -12.41 14.47 -13.10
N ASN A 92 -11.52 13.49 -13.28
CA ASN A 92 -11.88 12.10 -13.56
C ASN A 92 -12.61 11.42 -12.39
N PHE A 93 -12.24 11.72 -11.14
CA PHE A 93 -12.97 11.23 -9.96
C PHE A 93 -14.35 11.88 -9.84
N LYS A 94 -14.45 13.19 -10.11
CA LYS A 94 -15.75 13.89 -10.17
C LYS A 94 -16.65 13.30 -11.24
N GLY A 95 -16.11 13.05 -12.44
CA GLY A 95 -16.85 12.39 -13.51
C GLY A 95 -17.34 11.01 -13.12
N ALA A 96 -16.47 10.21 -12.50
CA ALA A 96 -16.81 8.85 -12.07
C ALA A 96 -17.92 8.84 -11.01
N ARG A 97 -17.85 9.72 -10.01
CA ARG A 97 -18.91 9.89 -9.01
C ARG A 97 -20.25 10.23 -9.67
N ASN A 98 -20.26 11.16 -10.61
CA ASN A 98 -21.51 11.57 -11.27
C ASN A 98 -22.16 10.40 -12.01
N ILE A 99 -21.37 9.60 -12.74
CA ILE A 99 -21.85 8.40 -13.44
C ILE A 99 -22.39 7.36 -12.44
N LEU A 100 -21.70 7.14 -11.32
CA LEU A 100 -22.16 6.20 -10.29
C LEU A 100 -23.48 6.64 -9.65
N ASN A 101 -23.65 7.95 -9.43
CA ASN A 101 -24.91 8.50 -8.91
C ASN A 101 -26.06 8.31 -9.91
N GLU A 102 -25.83 8.58 -11.19
CA GLU A 102 -26.83 8.35 -12.26
C GLU A 102 -27.25 6.88 -12.32
N TRP A 103 -26.30 5.94 -12.22
CA TRP A 103 -26.62 4.51 -12.17
C TRP A 103 -27.44 4.13 -10.94
N ASN A 104 -27.15 4.70 -9.78
CA ASN A 104 -27.93 4.47 -8.56
C ASN A 104 -29.37 4.99 -8.71
N GLU A 105 -29.57 6.17 -9.30
CA GLU A 105 -30.89 6.73 -9.59
C GLU A 105 -31.68 5.82 -10.55
N ILE A 106 -31.06 5.35 -11.64
CA ILE A 106 -31.73 4.45 -12.61
C ILE A 106 -32.16 3.13 -11.94
N CYS A 107 -31.30 2.56 -11.10
CA CYS A 107 -31.57 1.29 -10.42
C CYS A 107 -32.67 1.42 -9.35
N THR A 108 -32.68 2.53 -8.60
CA THR A 108 -33.70 2.80 -7.57
C THR A 108 -35.08 3.05 -8.18
N HIS A 109 -35.17 3.71 -9.35
CA HIS A 109 -36.44 3.97 -10.02
C HIS A 109 -37.06 2.76 -10.75
N LYS A 110 -36.30 1.71 -11.06
CA LYS A 110 -36.76 0.59 -11.92
C LYS A 110 -37.19 -0.68 -11.20
N SER A 111 -37.11 -0.79 -9.87
CA SER A 111 -37.16 -2.10 -9.22
C SER A 111 -38.27 -2.31 -8.19
N ASN A 112 -39.19 -3.24 -8.53
CA ASN A 112 -40.15 -3.84 -7.62
C ASN A 112 -39.52 -5.03 -6.87
N ARG A 113 -39.43 -4.92 -5.54
CA ARG A 113 -39.32 -5.97 -4.49
C ARG A 113 -38.15 -6.98 -4.49
N ILE A 114 -37.41 -7.23 -5.58
CA ILE A 114 -36.29 -8.22 -5.58
C ILE A 114 -34.92 -7.56 -5.31
N GLN A 115 -34.80 -6.23 -5.46
CA GLN A 115 -33.52 -5.52 -5.33
C GLN A 115 -33.33 -4.73 -4.02
N LEU A 116 -34.09 -5.00 -2.96
CA LEU A 116 -33.83 -4.35 -1.65
C LEU A 116 -32.38 -4.59 -1.18
N PHE A 117 -31.79 -5.75 -1.48
CA PHE A 117 -30.37 -6.04 -1.20
C PHE A 117 -29.38 -5.33 -2.16
N SER A 118 -29.85 -4.81 -3.29
CA SER A 118 -29.03 -4.13 -4.32
C SER A 118 -29.17 -2.61 -4.27
N ALA A 119 -30.31 -2.10 -3.80
CA ALA A 119 -30.63 -0.68 -3.70
C ALA A 119 -30.13 -0.03 -2.40
N GLU A 120 -29.79 -0.81 -1.36
CA GLU A 120 -29.17 -0.30 -0.14
C GLU A 120 -27.68 0.07 -0.29
N GLU A 121 -27.03 -0.30 -1.41
CA GLU A 121 -25.57 -0.26 -1.48
C GLU A 121 -24.98 0.58 -2.63
N GLY A 122 -25.29 1.87 -2.64
CA GLY A 122 -24.48 2.84 -3.37
C GLY A 122 -23.06 2.97 -2.77
N ILE A 123 -22.11 3.52 -3.53
CA ILE A 123 -20.80 3.92 -2.99
C ILE A 123 -20.92 5.38 -2.56
N GLU A 124 -20.77 5.67 -1.27
CA GLU A 124 -20.62 7.03 -0.77
C GLU A 124 -19.27 7.59 -1.23
N TRP A 125 -19.28 8.75 -1.89
CA TRP A 125 -18.06 9.36 -2.42
C TRP A 125 -17.80 10.74 -1.82
N ASN A 126 -16.73 10.82 -1.04
CA ASN A 126 -16.32 12.03 -0.34
C ASN A 126 -15.05 12.64 -0.96
N PHE A 127 -15.06 13.95 -1.15
CA PHE A 127 -13.91 14.70 -1.65
C PHE A 127 -13.17 15.38 -0.51
N ILE A 128 -11.85 15.23 -0.51
CA ILE A 128 -10.97 15.89 0.45
C ILE A 128 -10.95 17.40 0.13
N PRO A 129 -11.24 18.29 1.11
CA PRO A 129 -11.17 19.72 0.89
C PRO A 129 -9.80 20.17 0.35
N PRO A 130 -9.75 21.05 -0.66
CA PRO A 130 -8.49 21.62 -1.10
C PRO A 130 -7.88 22.41 0.07
N ALA A 131 -6.73 21.94 0.58
CA ALA A 131 -5.98 22.42 1.76
C ALA A 131 -6.13 21.65 3.08
N SER A 132 -6.91 20.56 3.16
CA SER A 132 -6.92 19.73 4.39
C SER A 132 -5.77 18.71 4.39
N THR A 133 -4.54 19.15 4.66
CA THR A 133 -3.37 18.29 4.98
C THR A 133 -3.43 17.65 6.37
N HIS A 134 -4.61 17.64 7.00
CA HIS A 134 -4.79 17.40 8.43
C HIS A 134 -5.60 16.13 8.75
N PHE A 135 -5.86 15.26 7.78
CA PHE A 135 -6.63 14.03 8.03
C PHE A 135 -5.80 12.91 8.71
N GLY A 136 -4.53 13.15 9.06
CA GLY A 136 -3.76 12.29 9.99
C GLY A 136 -2.27 12.22 9.66
N GLY A 137 -1.50 13.21 10.14
CA GLY A 137 -0.16 13.57 9.67
C GLY A 137 0.91 12.47 9.59
N LEU A 138 0.83 11.38 10.37
CA LEU A 138 1.81 10.28 10.29
C LEU A 138 1.50 9.30 9.15
N TRP A 139 0.22 9.03 8.93
CA TRP A 139 -0.24 8.16 7.84
C TRP A 139 -0.06 8.83 6.48
N GLU A 140 -0.39 10.12 6.38
CA GLU A 140 -0.16 10.91 5.17
C GLU A 140 1.33 11.00 4.82
N ALA A 141 2.21 11.15 5.83
CA ALA A 141 3.65 11.12 5.62
C ALA A 141 4.12 9.76 5.06
N ASN A 142 3.59 8.66 5.59
CA ASN A 142 3.92 7.31 5.12
C ASN A 142 3.43 7.05 3.68
N ILE A 143 2.19 7.43 3.33
CA ILE A 143 1.68 7.34 1.95
C ILE A 143 2.53 8.21 1.02
N LYS A 144 2.82 9.45 1.41
CA LYS A 144 3.60 10.38 0.59
C LYS A 144 5.01 9.88 0.35
N SER A 145 5.65 9.27 1.34
CA SER A 145 6.93 8.58 1.18
C SER A 145 6.85 7.39 0.25
N MET A 146 5.87 6.50 0.48
CA MET A 146 5.61 5.35 -0.39
C MET A 146 5.43 5.76 -1.85
N LYS A 147 4.55 6.74 -2.12
CA LYS A 147 4.27 7.27 -3.46
C LYS A 147 5.54 7.82 -4.12
N ARG A 148 6.41 8.49 -3.35
CA ARG A 148 7.69 9.05 -3.83
C ARG A 148 8.67 7.96 -4.23
N ILE A 149 8.85 6.92 -3.40
CA ILE A 149 9.74 5.78 -3.73
C ILE A 149 9.20 5.04 -4.95
N LEU A 150 7.90 4.73 -4.95
CA LEU A 150 7.22 4.03 -6.05
C LEU A 150 7.43 4.76 -7.38
N LEU A 151 7.17 6.08 -7.43
CA LEU A 151 7.37 6.87 -8.64
C LEU A 151 8.83 6.94 -9.06
N ARG A 152 9.77 7.07 -8.12
CA ARG A 152 11.20 7.10 -8.42
C ARG A 152 11.69 5.78 -9.03
N VAL A 153 11.22 4.65 -8.51
CA VAL A 153 11.55 3.32 -9.03
C VAL A 153 10.91 3.13 -10.40
N ALA A 154 9.61 3.35 -10.52
CA ALA A 154 8.88 3.13 -11.78
C ALA A 154 9.35 4.04 -12.93
N LYS A 155 9.88 5.23 -12.63
CA LYS A 155 10.45 6.15 -13.63
C LYS A 155 11.91 5.87 -13.98
N SER A 156 12.59 4.99 -13.25
CA SER A 156 14.02 4.73 -13.47
C SER A 156 14.31 3.86 -14.70
N ALA A 157 13.28 3.21 -15.26
CA ALA A 157 13.37 2.49 -16.52
C ALA A 157 12.04 2.59 -17.28
N ILE A 158 12.12 2.56 -18.60
CA ILE A 158 10.93 2.53 -19.45
C ILE A 158 10.46 1.07 -19.55
N MET A 159 9.22 0.84 -19.15
CA MET A 159 8.54 -0.45 -19.17
C MET A 159 7.39 -0.44 -20.17
N ASN A 160 6.95 -1.62 -20.59
CA ASN A 160 5.63 -1.75 -21.21
C ASN A 160 4.53 -1.83 -20.14
N PHE A 161 3.25 -1.83 -20.57
CA PHE A 161 2.12 -1.84 -19.65
C PHE A 161 2.06 -3.11 -18.77
N GLU A 162 2.39 -4.27 -19.34
CA GLU A 162 2.39 -5.56 -18.63
C GLU A 162 3.52 -5.65 -17.60
N GLU A 163 4.72 -5.17 -17.94
CA GLU A 163 5.88 -5.05 -17.05
C GLU A 163 5.57 -4.12 -15.87
N LEU A 164 4.97 -2.95 -16.15
CA LEU A 164 4.56 -2.02 -15.09
C LEU A 164 3.48 -2.64 -14.20
N THR A 165 2.52 -3.35 -14.78
CA THR A 165 1.46 -4.05 -14.04
C THR A 165 2.06 -5.13 -13.13
N THR A 166 3.01 -5.91 -13.64
CA THR A 166 3.72 -6.94 -12.88
C THR A 166 4.51 -6.31 -11.73
N LEU A 167 5.26 -5.24 -12.00
CA LEU A 167 6.00 -4.51 -10.97
C LEU A 167 5.07 -3.98 -9.87
N MET A 168 3.91 -3.42 -10.23
CA MET A 168 2.94 -2.91 -9.26
C MET A 168 2.36 -4.01 -8.38
N ALA A 169 2.04 -5.18 -8.94
CA ALA A 169 1.58 -6.33 -8.16
C ALA A 169 2.66 -6.80 -7.16
N GLN A 170 3.93 -6.85 -7.57
CA GLN A 170 5.04 -7.20 -6.68
C GLN A 170 5.28 -6.14 -5.60
N ILE A 171 5.18 -4.85 -5.93
CA ILE A 171 5.30 -3.76 -4.96
C ILE A 171 4.11 -3.77 -3.98
N GLU A 172 2.91 -4.10 -4.43
CA GLU A 172 1.73 -4.29 -3.57
C GLU A 172 1.99 -5.39 -2.53
N ALA A 173 2.54 -6.53 -2.96
CA ALA A 173 2.95 -7.60 -2.05
C ALA A 173 3.95 -7.11 -0.99
N VAL A 174 4.98 -6.36 -1.42
CA VAL A 174 5.98 -5.74 -0.52
C VAL A 174 5.36 -4.79 0.49
N LEU A 175 4.42 -3.95 0.05
CA LEU A 175 3.76 -3.01 0.96
C LEU A 175 2.91 -3.72 1.99
N ASN A 176 2.26 -4.81 1.59
CA ASN A 176 1.34 -5.56 2.44
C ASN A 176 2.02 -6.64 3.29
N SER A 177 3.31 -6.93 3.09
CA SER A 177 4.07 -7.84 3.97
C SER A 177 4.69 -7.17 5.19
N ARG A 178 4.59 -5.84 5.33
CA ARG A 178 5.21 -5.10 6.43
C ARG A 178 4.66 -5.53 7.82
N PRO A 179 5.52 -5.69 8.84
CA PRO A 179 5.10 -6.01 10.21
C PRO A 179 4.27 -4.89 10.84
N LEU A 180 3.15 -5.22 11.49
CA LEU A 180 2.31 -4.30 12.27
C LEU A 180 2.44 -4.53 13.78
N SER A 181 2.34 -5.79 14.20
CA SER A 181 2.39 -6.23 15.60
C SER A 181 2.78 -7.71 15.65
N PRO A 182 3.11 -8.28 16.82
CA PRO A 182 3.17 -9.74 16.98
C PRO A 182 1.85 -10.38 16.56
N LEU A 183 1.91 -11.52 15.86
CA LEU A 183 0.73 -12.30 15.50
C LEU A 183 0.18 -13.09 16.69
N SER A 184 1.08 -13.59 17.54
CA SER A 184 0.79 -14.39 18.72
C SER A 184 1.50 -13.84 19.96
N SER A 185 0.98 -14.23 21.13
CA SER A 185 1.64 -14.04 22.42
C SER A 185 2.71 -15.10 22.71
N ASP A 186 2.81 -16.16 21.90
CA ASP A 186 3.85 -17.18 22.04
C ASP A 186 5.25 -16.56 21.86
N PRO A 187 6.14 -16.67 22.86
CA PRO A 187 7.52 -16.19 22.75
C PRO A 187 8.32 -16.82 21.61
N ASN A 188 7.99 -18.06 21.23
CA ASN A 188 8.66 -18.78 20.13
C ASN A 188 8.10 -18.40 18.75
N ASP A 189 6.96 -17.72 18.70
CA ASP A 189 6.39 -17.21 17.46
C ASP A 189 6.97 -15.83 17.15
N LEU A 190 7.78 -15.80 16.09
CA LEU A 190 8.39 -14.59 15.54
C LEU A 190 7.57 -13.98 14.40
N ASN A 191 6.44 -14.59 14.03
CA ASN A 191 5.64 -14.10 12.91
C ASN A 191 4.92 -12.79 13.29
N PRO A 192 5.08 -11.73 12.49
CA PRO A 192 4.30 -10.53 12.69
C PRO A 192 2.94 -10.64 11.99
N LEU A 193 1.93 -10.02 12.58
CA LEU A 193 0.72 -9.63 11.86
C LEU A 193 1.12 -8.60 10.79
N THR A 194 0.58 -8.74 9.59
CA THR A 194 0.87 -7.87 8.44
C THR A 194 -0.45 -7.47 7.78
N PRO A 195 -0.50 -6.37 7.00
CA PRO A 195 -1.69 -6.02 6.24
C PRO A 195 -2.18 -7.17 5.35
N GLY A 196 -1.25 -7.93 4.76
CA GLY A 196 -1.53 -9.06 3.88
C GLY A 196 -2.36 -10.15 4.54
N HIS A 197 -2.15 -10.41 5.84
CA HIS A 197 -2.95 -11.37 6.61
C HIS A 197 -4.45 -11.07 6.54
N PHE A 198 -4.86 -9.80 6.48
CA PHE A 198 -6.28 -9.44 6.35
C PHE A 198 -6.88 -9.74 4.97
N LEU A 199 -6.06 -10.01 3.95
CA LEU A 199 -6.51 -10.33 2.60
C LEU A 199 -6.54 -11.83 2.32
N THR A 200 -5.51 -12.54 2.77
CA THR A 200 -5.28 -13.95 2.41
C THR A 200 -5.37 -14.88 3.61
N ASN A 201 -5.58 -14.36 4.83
CA ASN A 201 -5.52 -15.10 6.10
C ASN A 201 -4.17 -15.81 6.33
N CYS A 202 -3.13 -15.42 5.61
CA CYS A 202 -1.77 -15.94 5.71
C CYS A 202 -0.75 -14.89 5.25
N ALA A 203 0.52 -15.10 5.57
CA ALA A 203 1.60 -14.24 5.10
C ALA A 203 1.68 -14.25 3.58
N ILE A 204 1.88 -13.07 2.98
CA ILE A 204 2.12 -12.97 1.53
C ILE A 204 3.46 -13.63 1.23
N SER A 205 3.42 -14.65 0.38
CA SER A 205 4.60 -15.34 -0.12
C SER A 205 4.90 -14.93 -1.57
N SER A 206 6.16 -15.04 -1.95
CA SER A 206 6.60 -14.94 -3.35
C SER A 206 7.24 -16.24 -3.80
N PHE A 207 7.33 -16.42 -5.12
CA PHE A 207 8.08 -17.52 -5.70
C PHE A 207 9.55 -17.49 -5.22
N PRO A 208 10.15 -18.65 -4.88
CA PRO A 208 11.56 -18.71 -4.49
C PRO A 208 12.44 -18.43 -5.71
N GLU A 209 12.84 -17.19 -5.89
CA GLU A 209 13.80 -16.79 -6.92
C GLU A 209 15.22 -16.76 -6.34
N PRO A 210 16.23 -17.31 -7.04
CA PRO A 210 17.62 -17.09 -6.67
C PRO A 210 17.91 -15.59 -6.73
N TYR A 211 18.49 -15.04 -5.66
CA TYR A 211 19.03 -13.68 -5.67
C TYR A 211 20.24 -13.69 -6.60
N THR A 212 20.03 -13.43 -7.89
CA THR A 212 21.10 -13.43 -8.88
C THR A 212 21.90 -12.15 -8.72
N ALA A 213 22.91 -12.19 -7.86
CA ALA A 213 24.07 -11.30 -7.93
C ALA A 213 25.00 -11.67 -9.11
N SER A 214 24.71 -12.75 -9.86
CA SER A 214 25.52 -13.22 -10.99
C SER A 214 24.85 -13.00 -12.35
N ASP A 215 25.63 -12.48 -13.28
CA ASP A 215 25.24 -12.13 -14.65
C ASP A 215 24.98 -13.33 -15.58
N SER A 216 25.14 -14.57 -15.11
CA SER A 216 25.33 -15.74 -15.98
C SER A 216 24.13 -16.68 -16.10
N LEU A 217 22.93 -16.17 -16.32
CA LEU A 217 21.82 -16.97 -16.89
C LEU A 217 20.94 -16.10 -17.81
N SER A 218 20.75 -16.55 -19.06
CA SER A 218 19.98 -15.93 -20.13
C SER A 218 18.45 -16.05 -19.89
N TYR A 219 17.95 -15.47 -18.79
CA TYR A 219 16.53 -15.14 -18.67
C TYR A 219 16.33 -13.69 -19.11
N HIS A 220 15.48 -13.50 -20.13
CA HIS A 220 15.13 -12.27 -20.84
C HIS A 220 15.43 -10.99 -20.03
N SER A 221 16.31 -10.12 -20.54
CA SER A 221 16.79 -8.89 -19.89
C SER A 221 15.71 -8.01 -19.25
N ARG A 222 14.49 -8.09 -19.79
CA ARG A 222 13.29 -7.37 -19.34
C ARG A 222 12.70 -7.91 -18.03
N TRP A 223 12.73 -9.23 -17.81
CA TRP A 223 12.33 -9.83 -16.53
C TRP A 223 13.29 -9.42 -15.41
N LYS A 224 14.61 -9.54 -15.65
CA LYS A 224 15.64 -9.09 -14.70
C LYS A 224 15.50 -7.62 -14.34
N LEU A 225 15.09 -6.79 -15.31
CA LEU A 225 14.80 -5.38 -15.04
C LEU A 225 13.64 -5.22 -14.05
N VAL A 226 12.51 -5.90 -14.26
CA VAL A 226 11.35 -5.82 -13.35
C VAL A 226 11.75 -6.27 -11.94
N GLN A 227 12.48 -7.38 -11.80
CA GLN A 227 12.97 -7.84 -10.49
C GLN A 227 13.94 -6.84 -9.85
N SER A 228 14.88 -6.27 -10.63
CA SER A 228 15.78 -5.21 -10.17
C SER A 228 15.03 -3.98 -9.65
N LEU A 229 13.92 -3.60 -10.29
CA LEU A 229 13.09 -2.48 -9.84
C LEU A 229 12.35 -2.81 -8.55
N ARG A 230 11.79 -4.02 -8.42
CA ARG A 230 11.21 -4.53 -7.17
C ARG A 230 12.22 -4.47 -6.03
N ASP A 231 13.44 -4.95 -6.25
CA ASP A 231 14.49 -4.98 -5.22
C ASP A 231 14.94 -3.56 -4.83
N LYS A 232 15.07 -2.65 -5.80
CA LYS A 232 15.32 -1.22 -5.53
C LYS A 232 14.20 -0.57 -4.72
N PHE A 233 12.95 -0.98 -4.94
CA PHE A 233 11.82 -0.53 -4.14
C PHE A 233 11.93 -1.06 -2.71
N TRP A 234 12.14 -2.37 -2.56
CA TRP A 234 12.32 -3.03 -1.27
C TRP A 234 13.41 -2.37 -0.43
N ASN A 235 14.64 -2.29 -0.93
CA ASN A 235 15.79 -1.75 -0.20
C ASN A 235 15.55 -0.34 0.34
N ARG A 236 14.87 0.51 -0.45
CA ARG A 236 14.52 1.87 -0.04
C ARG A 236 13.37 1.87 0.95
N ARG A 237 12.34 1.06 0.71
CA ARG A 237 11.11 1.05 1.49
C ARG A 237 11.30 0.43 2.87
N SER A 238 12.05 -0.66 2.99
CA SER A 238 12.35 -1.34 4.27
C SER A 238 13.15 -0.42 5.18
N THR A 239 14.19 0.22 4.63
CA THR A 239 14.99 1.24 5.33
C THR A 239 14.13 2.41 5.80
N GLU A 240 13.28 2.98 4.92
CA GLU A 240 12.45 4.13 5.29
C GLU A 240 11.35 3.76 6.30
N TYR A 241 10.81 2.53 6.21
CA TYR A 241 9.83 2.02 7.18
C TYR A 241 10.40 2.01 8.60
N LEU A 242 11.62 1.50 8.77
CA LEU A 242 12.34 1.50 10.03
C LEU A 242 12.52 2.92 10.59
N THR A 243 12.92 3.87 9.74
CA THR A 243 13.08 5.28 10.14
C THR A 243 11.75 5.90 10.59
N HIS A 244 10.65 5.58 9.92
CA HIS A 244 9.31 6.05 10.32
C HIS A 244 8.87 5.47 11.66
N LEU A 245 9.13 4.19 11.93
CA LEU A 245 8.86 3.58 13.25
C LEU A 245 9.66 4.26 14.38
N GLN A 246 10.85 4.78 14.07
CA GLN A 246 11.73 5.46 15.02
C GLN A 246 11.46 6.97 15.15
N THR A 247 10.53 7.52 14.37
CA THR A 247 10.26 8.96 14.38
C THR A 247 9.60 9.35 15.70
N ARG A 248 10.35 10.09 16.54
CA ARG A 248 9.90 10.53 17.86
C ARG A 248 8.70 11.48 17.73
N ALA A 249 7.63 11.20 18.48
CA ALA A 249 6.63 12.22 18.78
C ALA A 249 7.32 13.39 19.51
N LYS A 250 6.72 14.59 19.48
CA LYS A 250 7.27 15.76 20.19
C LYS A 250 7.68 15.37 21.61
N TRP A 251 8.76 15.97 22.11
CA TRP A 251 9.45 15.73 23.39
C TRP A 251 8.57 15.67 24.67
N SER A 252 7.25 15.80 24.57
CA SER A 252 6.30 15.78 25.67
C SER A 252 5.93 14.37 26.17
N GLU A 253 6.13 13.31 25.39
CA GLU A 253 5.75 11.94 25.79
C GLU A 253 6.96 10.99 25.73
N GLN A 254 7.29 10.38 26.87
CA GLN A 254 8.23 9.26 26.93
C GLN A 254 7.56 8.02 26.36
N ASN A 255 8.14 7.45 25.30
CA ASN A 255 7.76 6.12 24.84
C ASN A 255 8.14 5.09 25.91
N PRO A 256 7.35 4.01 26.08
CA PRO A 256 7.70 2.92 26.98
C PRO A 256 9.08 2.34 26.59
N ASN A 257 9.87 2.03 27.61
CA ASN A 257 11.20 1.45 27.45
C ASN A 257 11.10 0.06 26.80
N LEU A 258 12.19 -0.39 26.18
CA LEU A 258 12.25 -1.76 25.65
C LEU A 258 12.21 -2.76 26.80
N MET A 259 11.50 -3.88 26.59
CA MET A 259 11.34 -4.94 27.60
C MET A 259 11.79 -6.29 27.05
N GLU A 260 12.20 -7.18 27.96
CA GLU A 260 12.41 -8.59 27.65
C GLU A 260 11.15 -9.21 27.04
N ASN A 261 11.35 -10.20 26.17
CA ASN A 261 10.34 -10.85 25.33
C ASN A 261 9.61 -9.95 24.33
N GLN A 262 9.98 -8.67 24.19
CA GLN A 262 9.39 -7.81 23.17
C GLN A 262 9.86 -8.23 21.78
N LEU A 263 8.91 -8.41 20.84
CA LEU A 263 9.23 -8.67 19.43
C LEU A 263 9.74 -7.40 18.77
N VAL A 264 10.89 -7.47 18.14
CA VAL A 264 11.55 -6.35 17.48
C VAL A 264 11.89 -6.69 16.03
N LEU A 265 11.93 -5.66 15.19
CA LEU A 265 12.38 -5.77 13.81
C LEU A 265 13.90 -5.52 13.75
N LEU A 266 14.64 -6.48 13.23
CA LEU A 266 16.08 -6.40 13.05
C LEU A 266 16.41 -5.61 11.78
N LYS A 267 17.47 -4.81 11.85
CA LYS A 267 17.96 -4.05 10.69
C LYS A 267 19.11 -4.83 10.05
N ASP A 268 18.81 -5.57 8.99
CA ASP A 268 19.80 -6.23 8.13
C ASP A 268 19.75 -5.64 6.70
N PRO A 269 20.85 -5.06 6.18
CA PRO A 269 20.90 -4.53 4.82
C PRO A 269 20.80 -5.58 3.72
N ASN A 270 20.96 -6.88 4.02
CA ASN A 270 20.99 -7.97 3.04
C ASN A 270 19.67 -8.78 2.96
N THR A 271 18.57 -8.19 3.41
CA THR A 271 17.24 -8.82 3.41
C THR A 271 16.63 -8.87 2.00
N LYS A 272 15.98 -10.00 1.69
CA LYS A 272 15.26 -10.17 0.42
C LYS A 272 13.89 -9.47 0.47
N PRO A 273 13.28 -9.13 -0.67
CA PRO A 273 11.91 -8.65 -0.68
C PRO A 273 10.96 -9.57 0.07
N LEU A 274 10.07 -8.97 0.87
CA LEU A 274 9.12 -9.66 1.78
C LEU A 274 9.74 -10.25 3.05
N ASP A 275 11.06 -10.24 3.19
CA ASP A 275 11.76 -10.82 4.34
C ASP A 275 12.02 -9.75 5.40
N TRP A 276 11.25 -9.80 6.48
CA TRP A 276 11.39 -8.88 7.61
C TRP A 276 12.00 -9.66 8.79
N PRO A 277 13.32 -9.53 9.04
CA PRO A 277 13.97 -10.32 10.07
C PRO A 277 13.48 -9.85 11.45
N MET A 278 12.76 -10.73 12.15
CA MET A 278 12.22 -10.46 13.47
C MET A 278 13.10 -11.12 14.54
N GLY A 279 13.13 -10.56 15.74
CA GLY A 279 13.80 -11.15 16.90
C GLY A 279 13.06 -10.82 18.20
N ARG A 280 13.41 -11.50 19.29
CA ARG A 280 12.85 -11.26 20.62
C ARG A 280 13.95 -10.77 21.55
N ILE A 281 13.69 -9.69 22.27
CA ILE A 281 14.65 -9.21 23.27
C ILE A 281 14.81 -10.28 24.36
N LEU A 282 16.00 -10.84 24.48
CA LEU A 282 16.36 -11.79 25.54
C LEU A 282 16.78 -11.04 26.82
N GLU A 283 17.49 -9.93 26.67
CA GLU A 283 18.03 -9.15 27.80
C GLU A 283 18.11 -7.66 27.43
N VAL A 284 17.90 -6.78 28.41
CA VAL A 284 17.97 -5.32 28.24
C VAL A 284 19.12 -4.72 29.04
N PHE A 285 19.84 -3.76 28.44
CA PHE A 285 20.94 -3.05 29.10
C PHE A 285 20.59 -1.55 29.23
N PRO A 286 20.05 -1.10 30.37
CA PRO A 286 19.70 0.30 30.59
C PRO A 286 20.96 1.17 30.80
N GLY A 287 20.93 2.40 30.29
CA GLY A 287 21.95 3.40 30.56
C GLY A 287 21.86 4.00 31.97
N SER A 288 22.77 4.92 32.29
CA SER A 288 22.76 5.64 33.57
C SER A 288 21.50 6.50 33.79
N ASP A 289 20.78 6.83 32.73
CA ASP A 289 19.50 7.53 32.74
C ASP A 289 18.28 6.60 32.76
N GLY A 290 18.49 5.29 32.91
CA GLY A 290 17.44 4.27 32.94
C GLY A 290 16.85 3.91 31.57
N LEU A 291 17.31 4.52 30.48
CA LEU A 291 16.79 4.26 29.12
C LEU A 291 17.57 3.13 28.44
N VAL A 292 16.86 2.13 27.91
CA VAL A 292 17.45 0.99 27.21
C VAL A 292 17.83 1.42 25.79
N ARG A 293 19.11 1.25 25.45
CA ARG A 293 19.67 1.54 24.12
C ARG A 293 20.37 0.35 23.49
N VAL A 294 20.66 -0.66 24.29
CA VAL A 294 21.33 -1.90 23.89
C VAL A 294 20.49 -3.06 24.41
N VAL A 295 20.29 -4.05 23.56
CA VAL A 295 19.49 -5.25 23.84
C VAL A 295 20.19 -6.45 23.24
N ASN A 296 20.06 -7.60 23.90
CA ASN A 296 20.41 -8.90 23.34
C ASN A 296 19.15 -9.49 22.68
N VAL A 297 19.27 -10.00 21.45
CA VAL A 297 18.14 -10.48 20.63
C VAL A 297 18.46 -11.85 20.04
#